data_AF-A0AAN7XIH1-F1
#
_entry.id   AF-A0AAN7XIH1-F1
#
_cell.length_a   1.000
_cell.length_b   1.000
_cell.length_c   1.000
_cell.angle_alpha   90.00
_cell.angle_beta   90.00
_cell.angle_gamma   90.00
#
_symmetry.space_group_name_H-M   'P 1'
#
loop_
_entity.id
_entity.type
_entity.pdbx_description
1 polymer ?
#
loop_
_entity_poly.entity_id
_entity_poly.type
_entity_poly.pdbx_seq_one_letter_code
_entity_poly.pdbx_strand_id
1 'polypeptide(L)'
;MKLWKGATFAFVLCGAALSIVLVKNMATIGEFRPKSKYPHTSPSSSRLSSFSQSTFKTSPLSPSSSSAESAVMSRQMGGPLRRPRSADEMNSILSEFSAMFQSFTGGELQHVVGALLDRKRRKSRLLGDNQARRTKRARRPKPCSLRELELTVSELGLGFDSDETLLLRYCSGKCLAQRQNYDLTMEHMMRTGFKKKGRKDKVSNGPCCRPIAFEKDFSFLDNKSHYHTVRNVSAKNCGCV
;
A
#
# COMPACT_ATOMS: atom_id res chain seq x y z
N MET A 1 2.42 -22.49 -52.31
CA MET A 1 2.69 -22.08 -50.91
C MET A 1 2.75 -20.55 -50.74
N LYS A 2 1.64 -19.80 -50.89
CA LYS A 2 1.61 -18.33 -50.66
C LYS A 2 0.32 -17.81 -50.01
N LEU A 3 -0.58 -18.68 -49.53
CA LEU A 3 -1.88 -18.27 -48.98
C LEU A 3 -1.86 -17.92 -47.48
N TRP A 4 -0.85 -18.36 -46.73
CA TRP A 4 -0.83 -18.13 -45.28
C TRP A 4 -0.45 -16.68 -44.88
N LYS A 5 0.28 -15.96 -45.75
CA LYS A 5 0.68 -14.57 -45.51
C LYS A 5 -0.52 -13.61 -45.51
N GLY A 6 -1.58 -13.91 -46.27
CA GLY A 6 -2.81 -13.12 -46.28
C GLY A 6 -3.59 -13.22 -44.96
N ALA A 7 -3.64 -14.43 -44.39
CA ALA A 7 -4.34 -14.67 -43.12
C ALA A 7 -3.71 -13.89 -41.96
N THR A 8 -2.37 -13.80 -41.90
CA THR A 8 -1.69 -13.03 -40.84
C THR A 8 -2.02 -11.55 -40.87
N PHE A 9 -2.14 -10.94 -42.06
CA PHE A 9 -2.53 -9.52 -42.16
C PHE A 9 -4.00 -9.31 -41.76
N ALA A 10 -4.89 -10.24 -42.08
CA ALA A 10 -6.30 -10.16 -41.67
C ALA A 10 -6.48 -10.25 -40.15
N PHE A 11 -5.74 -11.14 -39.46
CA PHE A 11 -5.81 -11.25 -38.00
C PHE A 11 -5.27 -10.01 -37.28
N VAL A 12 -4.18 -9.41 -37.79
CA VAL A 12 -3.61 -8.18 -37.21
C VAL A 12 -4.57 -7.00 -37.38
N LEU A 13 -5.20 -6.86 -38.55
CA LEU A 13 -6.19 -5.80 -38.80
C LEU A 13 -7.46 -5.99 -37.94
N CYS A 14 -7.93 -7.23 -37.77
CA CYS A 14 -9.09 -7.52 -36.94
C CYS A 14 -8.82 -7.27 -35.44
N GLY A 15 -7.62 -7.62 -34.96
CA GLY A 15 -7.19 -7.35 -33.58
C GLY A 15 -7.08 -5.85 -33.26
N ALA A 16 -6.58 -5.05 -34.21
CA ALA A 16 -6.51 -3.59 -34.06
C ALA A 16 -7.92 -2.95 -34.01
N ALA A 17 -8.85 -3.41 -34.86
CA ALA A 17 -10.22 -2.90 -34.87
C ALA A 17 -10.98 -3.21 -33.58
N LEU A 18 -10.85 -4.44 -33.05
CA LEU A 18 -11.45 -4.83 -31.77
C LEU A 18 -10.88 -4.02 -30.60
N SER A 19 -9.58 -3.72 -30.62
CA SER A 19 -8.95 -2.90 -29.59
C SER A 19 -9.49 -1.47 -29.56
N ILE A 20 -9.75 -0.87 -30.73
CA ILE A 20 -10.35 0.48 -30.83
C ILE A 20 -11.80 0.48 -30.33
N VAL A 21 -12.59 -0.54 -30.67
CA VAL A 21 -13.98 -0.67 -30.19
C VAL A 21 -14.05 -0.84 -28.68
N LEU A 22 -13.16 -1.65 -28.08
CA LEU A 22 -13.11 -1.84 -26.63
C LEU A 22 -12.72 -0.55 -25.88
N VAL A 23 -11.76 0.22 -26.39
CA VAL A 23 -11.38 1.51 -25.79
C VAL A 23 -12.52 2.53 -25.90
N LYS A 24 -13.24 2.56 -27.03
CA LYS A 24 -14.36 3.49 -27.25
C LYS A 24 -15.60 3.16 -26.40
N ASN A 25 -15.86 1.88 -26.13
CA ASN A 25 -16.92 1.44 -25.21
C ASN A 25 -16.58 1.68 -23.73
N MET A 26 -15.30 1.71 -23.36
CA MET A 26 -14.88 2.07 -22.00
C MET A 26 -14.89 3.58 -21.76
N ALA A 27 -14.65 4.40 -22.79
CA ALA A 27 -14.72 5.86 -22.69
C ALA A 27 -16.15 6.43 -22.61
N THR A 28 -17.17 5.65 -23.03
CA THR A 28 -18.59 6.07 -23.04
C THR A 28 -19.35 5.74 -21.75
N ILE A 29 -18.71 5.06 -20.79
CA ILE A 29 -19.29 4.73 -19.47
C ILE A 29 -18.85 5.74 -18.37
N GLY A 30 -18.03 6.75 -18.72
CA GLY A 30 -17.48 7.73 -17.77
C GLY A 30 -18.38 8.93 -17.41
N GLU A 31 -19.56 9.09 -17.99
CA GLU A 31 -20.46 10.24 -17.78
C GLU A 31 -21.74 9.82 -17.04
N PHE A 32 -21.61 9.41 -15.78
CA PHE A 32 -22.73 9.42 -14.83
C PHE A 32 -22.34 10.25 -13.60
N ARG A 33 -22.46 11.57 -13.74
CA ARG A 33 -22.53 12.50 -12.59
C ARG A 33 -23.92 12.40 -11.97
N PRO A 34 -24.08 12.03 -10.69
CA PRO A 34 -25.35 12.26 -9.99
C PRO A 34 -25.45 13.74 -9.64
N LYS A 35 -26.38 14.45 -10.29
CA LYS A 35 -26.94 15.72 -9.81
C LYS A 35 -27.74 15.43 -8.53
N SER A 36 -27.32 15.95 -7.38
CA SER A 36 -28.26 16.21 -6.29
C SER A 36 -28.63 17.69 -6.29
N LYS A 37 -29.94 17.92 -6.29
CA LYS A 37 -30.64 19.20 -6.39
C LYS A 37 -31.61 19.18 -5.22
N TYR A 38 -31.49 20.10 -4.26
CA TYR A 38 -32.55 20.55 -3.35
C TYR A 38 -32.09 21.79 -2.54
N PRO A 39 -33.01 22.61 -2.00
CA PRO A 39 -33.01 24.05 -2.26
C PRO A 39 -33.06 24.92 -0.98
N HIS A 40 -32.84 26.24 -1.16
CA HIS A 40 -33.15 27.38 -0.26
C HIS A 40 -32.54 27.34 1.16
N THR A 41 -31.89 28.37 1.69
CA THR A 41 -32.41 29.71 1.98
C THR A 41 -31.25 30.63 2.39
N SER A 42 -31.17 31.85 1.83
CA SER A 42 -30.30 32.93 2.33
C SER A 42 -30.97 33.62 3.53
N PRO A 43 -30.20 34.36 4.35
CA PRO A 43 -30.26 35.81 4.13
C PRO A 43 -28.90 36.50 4.17
N SER A 44 -28.91 37.62 3.45
CA SER A 44 -27.93 38.69 3.32
C SER A 44 -27.48 39.33 4.64
N SER A 45 -26.20 39.70 4.72
CA SER A 45 -25.82 41.03 5.21
C SER A 45 -24.56 41.52 4.50
N SER A 46 -24.66 42.78 4.10
CA SER A 46 -23.79 43.60 3.27
C SER A 46 -22.75 44.40 4.07
N ARG A 47 -21.75 44.91 3.34
CA ARG A 47 -20.83 46.06 3.61
C ARG A 47 -19.54 45.71 4.34
N LEU A 48 -18.40 46.38 4.15
CA LEU A 48 -17.72 47.17 3.10
C LEU A 48 -16.38 47.58 3.75
N SER A 49 -15.38 48.01 2.96
CA SER A 49 -14.13 48.71 3.37
C SER A 49 -13.02 47.84 4.00
N SER A 50 -11.73 48.04 3.78
CA SER A 50 -10.94 48.99 2.97
C SER A 50 -9.45 48.61 3.08
N PHE A 51 -8.69 48.92 2.02
CA PHE A 51 -7.33 49.49 1.98
C PHE A 51 -6.31 49.14 3.09
N SER A 52 -5.11 48.71 2.68
CA SER A 52 -3.84 49.35 3.05
C SER A 52 -2.68 48.87 2.16
N GLN A 53 -2.05 49.84 1.49
CA GLN A 53 -0.77 49.76 0.80
C GLN A 53 0.38 49.71 1.81
N SER A 54 1.49 49.05 1.45
CA SER A 54 2.81 49.54 1.85
C SER A 54 3.85 49.19 0.79
N THR A 55 4.25 50.21 0.05
CA THR A 55 5.42 50.34 -0.80
C THR A 55 6.70 50.38 0.02
N PHE A 56 7.80 49.78 -0.46
CA PHE A 56 9.13 50.42 -0.43
C PHE A 56 9.95 49.96 -1.65
N LYS A 57 10.30 50.93 -2.50
CA LYS A 57 11.33 50.84 -3.56
C LYS A 57 12.71 51.00 -2.92
N THR A 58 13.78 50.56 -3.59
CA THR A 58 14.77 51.42 -4.31
C THR A 58 15.94 50.54 -4.83
N SER A 59 16.18 50.58 -6.14
CA SER A 59 17.38 50.08 -6.88
C SER A 59 18.50 51.16 -6.83
N PRO A 60 19.74 51.01 -7.38
CA PRO A 60 19.96 50.83 -8.82
C PRO A 60 21.28 50.17 -9.34
N LEU A 61 21.22 49.83 -10.64
CA LEU A 61 22.23 49.86 -11.73
C LEU A 61 23.42 48.87 -11.85
N SER A 62 23.45 48.24 -13.04
CA SER A 62 24.49 47.43 -13.72
C SER A 62 25.55 48.32 -14.43
N PRO A 63 26.59 47.78 -15.14
CA PRO A 63 26.40 47.23 -16.51
C PRO A 63 27.41 46.14 -17.02
N SER A 64 27.01 45.44 -18.10
CA SER A 64 27.74 44.91 -19.32
C SER A 64 29.10 44.17 -19.18
N SER A 65 29.54 43.18 -19.99
CA SER A 65 29.27 42.73 -21.37
C SER A 65 30.00 41.38 -21.69
N SER A 66 29.48 40.69 -22.72
CA SER A 66 30.02 39.66 -23.67
C SER A 66 31.56 39.44 -23.80
N SER A 67 32.16 38.33 -24.28
CA SER A 67 31.82 37.42 -25.42
C SER A 67 32.85 36.26 -25.58
N ALA A 68 32.40 35.16 -26.22
CA ALA A 68 33.07 34.24 -27.19
C ALA A 68 34.20 33.26 -26.72
N GLU A 69 33.99 31.92 -26.79
CA GLU A 69 34.42 30.96 -27.86
C GLU A 69 35.89 30.47 -27.68
N SER A 70 36.37 29.22 -27.82
CA SER A 70 35.91 27.89 -28.25
C SER A 70 36.97 26.86 -27.80
N ALA A 71 36.60 25.64 -27.39
CA ALA A 71 37.40 24.42 -27.61
C ALA A 71 36.63 23.15 -27.21
N VAL A 72 36.69 22.15 -28.08
CA VAL A 72 35.95 20.89 -28.07
C VAL A 72 36.90 19.73 -27.67
N MET A 73 36.33 18.70 -27.02
CA MET A 73 36.88 17.37 -26.66
C MET A 73 37.86 17.32 -25.46
N SER A 74 37.84 16.35 -24.54
CA SER A 74 37.12 15.08 -24.45
C SER A 74 36.93 14.69 -22.98
N ARG A 75 35.84 13.97 -22.70
CA ARG A 75 35.46 13.41 -21.39
C ARG A 75 36.41 12.29 -20.96
N GLN A 76 36.77 12.22 -19.67
CA GLN A 76 36.60 10.97 -18.91
C GLN A 76 36.63 11.18 -17.40
N MET A 77 35.54 10.76 -16.77
CA MET A 77 35.25 10.82 -15.34
C MET A 77 35.84 9.58 -14.66
N GLY A 78 36.82 9.74 -13.77
CA GLY A 78 37.33 8.66 -12.92
C GLY A 78 36.40 8.43 -11.73
N GLY A 79 35.35 7.63 -11.89
CA GLY A 79 34.54 7.12 -10.78
C GLY A 79 35.17 5.86 -10.15
N PRO A 80 34.98 5.60 -8.84
CA PRO A 80 35.52 4.41 -8.21
C PRO A 80 34.78 3.17 -8.73
N LEU A 81 35.45 2.42 -9.62
CA LEU A 81 34.97 1.14 -10.13
C LEU A 81 34.92 0.12 -8.98
N ARG A 82 33.71 -0.34 -8.65
CA ARG A 82 33.55 -1.55 -7.83
C ARG A 82 34.07 -2.73 -8.64
N ARG A 83 35.22 -3.26 -8.24
CA ARG A 83 35.78 -4.51 -8.75
C ARG A 83 34.71 -5.61 -8.62
N PRO A 84 34.26 -6.23 -9.72
CA PRO A 84 33.44 -7.43 -9.65
C PRO A 84 34.25 -8.49 -8.90
N ARG A 85 33.67 -9.14 -7.88
CA ARG A 85 34.30 -10.31 -7.29
C ARG A 85 34.40 -11.37 -8.39
N SER A 86 35.60 -11.92 -8.61
CA SER A 86 35.78 -12.99 -9.57
C SER A 86 34.86 -14.15 -9.20
N ALA A 87 34.14 -14.69 -10.19
CA ALA A 87 33.35 -15.91 -10.01
C ALA A 87 34.26 -17.13 -9.83
N ASP A 88 35.52 -17.05 -10.24
CA ASP A 88 36.49 -18.15 -10.15
C ASP A 88 36.73 -18.57 -8.70
N GLU A 89 36.70 -17.62 -7.77
CA GLU A 89 36.88 -17.89 -6.33
C GLU A 89 35.66 -18.60 -5.72
N MET A 90 34.45 -18.33 -6.23
CA MET A 90 33.25 -19.08 -5.80
C MET A 90 33.26 -20.51 -6.33
N ASN A 91 33.78 -20.71 -7.54
CA ASN A 91 33.88 -22.04 -8.15
C ASN A 91 34.94 -22.91 -7.46
N SER A 92 36.06 -22.32 -7.00
CA SER A 92 37.07 -23.06 -6.22
C SER A 92 36.53 -23.51 -4.87
N ILE A 93 35.78 -22.64 -4.17
CA ILE A 93 35.17 -22.94 -2.88
C ILE A 93 34.08 -24.01 -3.01
N LEU A 94 33.28 -23.96 -4.08
CA LEU A 94 32.26 -24.98 -4.35
C LEU A 94 32.87 -26.35 -4.68
N SER A 95 34.02 -26.36 -5.36
CA SER A 95 34.78 -27.59 -5.62
C SER A 95 35.34 -28.19 -4.34
N GLU A 96 35.94 -27.36 -3.48
CA GLU A 96 36.44 -27.77 -2.16
C GLU A 96 35.32 -28.29 -1.25
N PHE A 97 34.17 -27.63 -1.27
CA PHE A 97 32.99 -28.06 -0.54
C PHE A 97 32.45 -29.40 -1.07
N SER A 98 32.40 -29.57 -2.40
CA SER A 98 31.97 -30.82 -3.04
C SER A 98 32.85 -32.01 -2.64
N ALA A 99 34.17 -31.81 -2.57
CA ALA A 99 35.11 -32.86 -2.16
C ALA A 99 34.85 -33.38 -0.74
N MET A 100 34.38 -32.53 0.18
CA MET A 100 34.01 -32.95 1.53
C MET A 100 32.81 -33.91 1.58
N PHE A 101 31.92 -33.90 0.58
CA PHE A 101 30.75 -34.80 0.53
C PHE A 101 31.00 -36.10 -0.23
N GLN A 102 32.16 -36.25 -0.88
CA GLN A 102 32.50 -37.45 -1.65
C GLN A 102 32.78 -38.67 -0.77
N SER A 103 33.13 -38.45 0.51
CA SER A 103 33.42 -39.51 1.47
C SER A 103 32.18 -40.02 2.23
N PHE A 104 31.02 -39.38 2.06
CA PHE A 104 29.80 -39.75 2.78
C PHE A 104 29.10 -40.93 2.11
N THR A 105 28.69 -41.91 2.91
CA THR A 105 27.79 -42.97 2.40
C THR A 105 26.43 -42.35 2.06
N GLY A 106 25.71 -42.91 1.08
CA GLY A 106 24.46 -42.32 0.58
C GLY A 106 23.41 -42.00 1.66
N GLY A 107 23.39 -42.78 2.75
CA GLY A 107 22.50 -42.55 3.91
C GLY A 107 22.90 -41.35 4.78
N GLU A 108 24.20 -41.11 4.97
CA GLU A 108 24.68 -39.96 5.76
C GLU A 108 24.47 -38.64 5.02
N LEU A 109 24.67 -38.64 3.69
CA LEU A 109 24.38 -37.48 2.85
C LEU A 109 22.90 -37.09 2.93
N GLN A 110 22.01 -38.08 2.90
CA GLN A 110 20.56 -37.85 3.00
C GLN A 110 20.18 -37.23 4.36
N HIS A 111 20.84 -37.65 5.44
CA HIS A 111 20.64 -37.08 6.77
C HIS A 111 21.13 -35.62 6.87
N VAL A 112 22.29 -35.30 6.27
CA VAL A 112 22.82 -33.93 6.24
C VAL A 112 21.92 -33.01 5.41
N VAL A 113 21.48 -33.46 4.23
CA VAL A 113 20.54 -32.70 3.39
C VAL A 113 19.21 -32.48 4.14
N GLY A 114 18.69 -33.49 4.83
CA GLY A 114 17.51 -33.38 5.69
C GLY A 114 17.68 -32.31 6.78
N ALA A 115 18.78 -32.37 7.52
CA ALA A 115 19.10 -31.40 8.57
C ALA A 115 19.25 -29.96 8.04
N LEU A 116 19.86 -29.79 6.86
CA LEU A 116 20.02 -28.48 6.22
C LEU A 116 18.67 -27.92 5.75
N LEU A 117 17.79 -28.76 5.19
CA LEU A 117 16.45 -28.35 4.79
C LEU A 117 15.59 -27.96 6.00
N ASP A 118 15.68 -28.71 7.10
CA ASP A 118 15.00 -28.37 8.34
C ASP A 118 15.50 -27.07 8.96
N ARG A 119 16.82 -26.86 8.96
CA ARG A 119 17.43 -25.61 9.43
C ARG A 119 17.02 -24.43 8.54
N LYS A 120 16.91 -24.62 7.23
CA LYS A 120 16.40 -23.62 6.29
C LYS A 120 14.92 -23.31 6.54
N ARG A 121 14.10 -24.33 6.84
CA ARG A 121 12.68 -24.18 7.18
C ARG A 121 12.47 -23.43 8.50
N ARG A 122 13.30 -23.70 9.52
CA ARG A 122 13.29 -22.94 10.78
C ARG A 122 13.72 -21.49 10.56
N LYS A 123 14.79 -21.28 9.77
CA LYS A 123 15.28 -19.94 9.44
C LYS A 123 14.29 -19.14 8.60
N SER A 124 13.57 -19.75 7.65
CA SER A 124 12.56 -19.04 6.85
C SER A 124 11.36 -18.60 7.68
N ARG A 125 10.92 -19.40 8.66
CA ARG A 125 9.88 -19.00 9.64
C ARG A 125 10.31 -17.76 10.44
N LEU A 126 11.56 -17.76 10.96
CA LEU A 126 12.12 -16.63 11.70
C LEU A 126 12.37 -15.38 10.83
N LEU A 127 12.69 -15.58 9.54
CA LEU A 127 12.89 -14.49 8.59
C LEU A 127 11.56 -13.90 8.08
N GLY A 128 10.48 -14.67 7.99
CA GLY A 128 9.14 -14.14 7.67
C GLY A 128 8.69 -13.08 8.68
N ASP A 129 8.92 -13.34 9.96
CA ASP A 129 8.63 -12.40 11.06
C ASP A 129 9.57 -11.19 11.06
N ASN A 130 10.87 -11.39 10.82
CA ASN A 130 11.84 -10.31 10.80
C ASN A 130 11.75 -9.44 9.53
N GLN A 131 11.34 -9.99 8.39
CA GLN A 131 11.07 -9.25 7.16
C GLN A 131 9.76 -8.45 7.27
N ALA A 132 8.78 -8.92 8.04
CA ALA A 132 7.63 -8.13 8.45
C ALA A 132 8.04 -6.93 9.35
N ARG A 133 9.08 -7.08 10.18
CA ARG A 133 9.63 -5.98 11.00
C ARG A 133 10.46 -4.96 10.20
N ARG A 134 11.34 -5.39 9.30
CA ARG A 134 12.24 -4.48 8.54
C ARG A 134 11.53 -3.69 7.42
N THR A 135 10.39 -4.17 6.92
CA THR A 135 9.61 -3.47 5.87
C THR A 135 8.59 -2.46 6.41
N LYS A 136 8.42 -2.32 7.73
CA LYS A 136 7.45 -1.39 8.34
C LYS A 136 7.68 0.09 8.00
N ARG A 137 8.92 0.52 7.72
CA ARG A 137 9.25 1.93 7.44
C ARG A 137 8.99 2.39 5.99
N ALA A 138 8.81 1.46 5.04
CA ALA A 138 8.67 1.81 3.61
C ALA A 138 7.28 1.49 3.02
N ARG A 139 6.35 0.91 3.79
CA ARG A 139 5.00 0.62 3.29
C ARG A 139 4.17 1.89 3.30
N ARG A 140 3.75 2.33 2.10
CA ARG A 140 2.75 3.41 1.94
C ARG A 140 1.53 3.07 2.80
N PRO A 141 0.90 4.08 3.45
CA PRO A 141 -0.31 3.85 4.22
C PRO A 141 -1.38 3.23 3.31
N LYS A 142 -1.89 2.05 3.68
CA LYS A 142 -2.96 1.39 2.93
C LYS A 142 -4.27 2.16 3.15
N PRO A 143 -5.10 2.33 2.10
CA PRO A 143 -6.42 2.93 2.26
C PRO A 143 -7.31 2.03 3.15
N CYS A 144 -8.40 2.59 3.66
CA CYS A 144 -9.42 1.83 4.39
C CYS A 144 -9.92 0.66 3.51
N SER A 145 -9.78 -0.55 4.00
CA SER A 145 -10.18 -1.76 3.29
C SER A 145 -10.59 -2.86 4.26
N LEU A 146 -11.36 -3.81 3.73
CA LEU A 146 -11.64 -5.06 4.41
C LEU A 146 -10.39 -5.94 4.49
N ARG A 147 -10.25 -6.67 5.59
CA ARG A 147 -9.20 -7.67 5.84
C ARG A 147 -9.84 -8.91 6.40
N GLU A 148 -9.15 -10.02 6.27
CA GLU A 148 -9.60 -11.33 6.73
C GLU A 148 -8.52 -11.91 7.66
N LEU A 149 -8.96 -12.62 8.68
CA LEU A 149 -8.12 -13.34 9.63
C LEU A 149 -8.85 -14.63 10.01
N GLU A 150 -8.18 -15.76 9.92
CA GLU A 150 -8.69 -17.03 10.41
C GLU A 150 -8.32 -17.17 11.89
N LEU A 151 -9.29 -17.53 12.73
CA LEU A 151 -9.14 -17.73 14.17
C LEU A 151 -10.20 -18.70 14.72
N THR A 152 -10.00 -19.18 15.95
CA THR A 152 -11.00 -19.98 16.66
C THR A 152 -12.04 -19.10 17.36
N VAL A 153 -13.18 -19.68 17.73
CA VAL A 153 -14.20 -19.00 18.53
C VAL A 153 -13.66 -18.54 19.89
N SER A 154 -12.83 -19.35 20.54
CA SER A 154 -12.19 -19.01 21.81
C SER A 154 -11.28 -17.77 21.71
N GLU A 155 -10.61 -17.58 20.58
CA GLU A 155 -9.74 -16.42 20.31
C GLU A 155 -10.50 -15.10 20.11
N LEU A 156 -11.82 -15.13 19.87
CA LEU A 156 -12.65 -13.93 19.78
C LEU A 156 -12.77 -13.18 21.12
N GLY A 157 -12.51 -13.85 22.25
CA GLY A 157 -12.58 -13.23 23.57
C GLY A 157 -14.00 -12.89 24.04
N LEU A 158 -15.01 -13.56 23.48
CA LEU A 158 -16.43 -13.37 23.85
C LEU A 158 -16.87 -14.26 25.05
N GLY A 159 -15.95 -15.04 25.61
CA GLY A 159 -16.23 -15.93 26.76
C GLY A 159 -16.77 -17.31 26.38
N PHE A 160 -16.77 -17.66 25.10
CA PHE A 160 -17.12 -19.00 24.62
C PHE A 160 -15.89 -19.90 24.53
N ASP A 161 -16.07 -21.16 24.90
CA ASP A 161 -15.04 -22.20 24.82
C ASP A 161 -15.43 -23.20 23.72
N SER A 162 -14.85 -22.98 22.53
CA SER A 162 -15.10 -23.78 21.32
C SER A 162 -13.86 -23.77 20.44
N ASP A 163 -13.56 -24.93 19.87
CA ASP A 163 -12.45 -25.15 18.93
C ASP A 163 -12.85 -24.91 17.46
N GLU A 164 -14.08 -24.47 17.20
CA GLU A 164 -14.55 -24.18 15.85
C GLU A 164 -13.78 -22.99 15.25
N THR A 165 -13.35 -23.13 13.99
CA THR A 165 -12.61 -22.09 13.27
C THR A 165 -13.52 -21.24 12.41
N LEU A 166 -13.23 -19.94 12.33
CA LEU A 166 -13.98 -18.98 11.53
C LEU A 166 -13.06 -17.96 10.85
N LEU A 167 -13.56 -17.39 9.75
CA LEU A 167 -12.90 -16.31 9.02
C LEU A 167 -13.47 -14.96 9.48
N LEU A 168 -12.76 -14.28 10.37
CA LEU A 168 -13.13 -12.95 10.83
C LEU A 168 -12.75 -11.90 9.78
N ARG A 169 -13.74 -11.16 9.31
CA ARG A 169 -13.51 -9.98 8.50
C ARG A 169 -13.50 -8.71 9.34
N TYR A 170 -12.49 -7.87 9.15
CA TYR A 170 -12.31 -6.63 9.93
C TYR A 170 -11.84 -5.45 9.08
N CYS A 171 -12.12 -4.24 9.55
CA CYS A 171 -11.78 -2.99 8.86
C CYS A 171 -10.44 -2.44 9.34
N SER A 172 -9.55 -2.12 8.40
CA SER A 172 -8.28 -1.46 8.72
C SER A 172 -7.80 -0.57 7.58
N GLY A 173 -6.98 0.42 7.91
CA GLY A 173 -6.38 1.34 6.94
C GLY A 173 -6.60 2.79 7.32
N LYS A 174 -6.15 3.69 6.45
CA LYS A 174 -6.27 5.14 6.65
C LYS A 174 -7.31 5.75 5.70
N CYS A 175 -7.99 6.78 6.19
CA CYS A 175 -9.02 7.52 5.48
C CYS A 175 -8.53 8.92 5.08
N LEU A 176 -7.53 8.97 4.19
CA LEU A 176 -6.94 10.25 3.77
C LEU A 176 -7.80 11.01 2.75
N ALA A 177 -8.58 10.28 1.94
CA ALA A 177 -9.35 10.86 0.83
C ALA A 177 -10.69 11.49 1.26
N GLN A 178 -11.26 11.09 2.40
CA GLN A 178 -12.58 11.55 2.88
C GLN A 178 -12.48 12.57 4.03
N ARG A 179 -11.37 13.31 4.12
CA ARG A 179 -11.22 14.38 5.12
C ARG A 179 -12.18 15.54 4.84
N GLN A 180 -12.88 16.00 5.87
CA GLN A 180 -13.76 17.15 5.82
C GLN A 180 -13.10 18.39 6.46
N ASN A 181 -13.74 19.57 6.31
CA ASN A 181 -13.26 20.81 6.92
C ASN A 181 -13.12 20.72 8.45
N TYR A 182 -14.00 19.94 9.10
CA TYR A 182 -13.91 19.65 10.53
C TYR A 182 -12.57 18.98 10.87
N ASP A 183 -12.16 17.96 10.11
CA ASP A 183 -10.92 17.21 10.35
C ASP A 183 -9.68 18.10 10.19
N LEU A 184 -9.68 18.97 9.17
CA LEU A 184 -8.61 19.95 8.94
C LEU A 184 -8.52 20.95 10.11
N THR A 185 -9.68 21.41 10.59
CA THR A 185 -9.77 22.32 11.73
C THR A 185 -9.28 21.64 13.01
N MET A 186 -9.71 20.41 13.27
CA MET A 186 -9.27 19.64 14.45
C MET A 186 -7.78 19.32 14.39
N GLU A 187 -7.23 18.98 13.22
CA GLU A 187 -5.80 18.78 13.03
C GLU A 187 -5.00 20.05 13.37
N HIS A 188 -5.47 21.24 12.95
CA HIS A 188 -4.88 22.51 13.33
C HIS A 188 -4.99 22.77 14.85
N MET A 189 -6.20 22.60 15.41
CA MET A 189 -6.47 22.83 16.83
C MET A 189 -5.66 21.90 17.74
N MET A 190 -5.44 20.65 17.34
CA MET A 190 -4.57 19.70 18.04
C MET A 190 -3.11 20.16 18.07
N ARG A 191 -2.64 20.78 16.97
CA ARG A 191 -1.25 21.23 16.84
C ARG A 191 -0.98 22.49 17.65
N THR A 192 -1.88 23.48 17.58
CA THR A 192 -1.65 24.83 18.10
C THR A 192 -2.73 25.31 19.06
N GLY A 193 -4.00 25.01 18.80
CA GLY A 193 -5.15 25.59 19.50
C GLY A 193 -5.35 25.08 20.93
N PHE A 194 -5.56 23.78 21.12
CA PHE A 194 -5.89 23.19 22.42
C PHE A 194 -4.78 23.38 23.44
N LYS A 195 -3.51 23.22 23.02
CA LYS A 195 -2.34 23.44 23.87
C LYS A 195 -2.27 24.87 24.41
N LYS A 196 -2.52 25.88 23.56
CA LYS A 196 -2.55 27.30 23.97
C LYS A 196 -3.69 27.60 24.93
N LYS A 197 -4.79 26.86 24.85
CA LYS A 197 -5.96 26.98 25.75
C LYS A 197 -5.88 26.07 26.98
N GLY A 198 -4.73 25.42 27.23
CA GLY A 198 -4.55 24.52 28.38
C GLY A 198 -5.35 23.20 28.30
N ARG A 199 -5.97 22.88 27.16
CA ARG A 199 -6.71 21.63 26.95
C ARG A 199 -5.79 20.53 26.44
N LYS A 200 -5.89 19.33 27.04
CA LYS A 200 -5.07 18.15 26.72
C LYS A 200 -5.85 17.03 26.05
N ASP A 201 -7.08 17.30 25.62
CA ASP A 201 -7.95 16.30 25.00
C ASP A 201 -7.33 15.78 23.70
N LYS A 202 -7.23 14.45 23.58
CA LYS A 202 -6.81 13.80 22.34
C LYS A 202 -8.04 13.61 21.45
N VAL A 203 -8.26 14.56 20.55
CA VAL A 203 -9.32 14.49 19.55
C VAL A 203 -8.82 13.69 18.34
N SER A 204 -9.71 12.97 17.66
CA SER A 204 -9.34 12.32 16.39
C SER A 204 -9.14 13.38 15.30
N ASN A 205 -8.09 13.24 14.50
CA ASN A 205 -7.71 14.20 13.45
C ASN A 205 -8.26 13.81 12.07
N GLY A 206 -9.27 12.94 12.03
CA GLY A 206 -9.85 12.43 10.81
C GLY A 206 -10.81 11.26 11.03
N PRO A 207 -11.51 10.86 9.96
CA PRO A 207 -12.45 9.76 10.01
C PRO A 207 -11.72 8.42 10.24
N CYS A 208 -12.38 7.54 10.97
CA CYS A 208 -11.88 6.21 11.30
C CYS A 208 -12.41 5.19 10.30
N CYS A 209 -11.58 4.19 9.97
CA CYS A 209 -12.00 3.07 9.15
C CYS A 209 -12.83 2.11 10.02
N ARG A 210 -14.15 2.11 9.84
CA ARG A 210 -15.09 1.29 10.63
C ARG A 210 -15.99 0.44 9.73
N PRO A 211 -16.56 -0.65 10.26
CA PRO A 211 -17.58 -1.42 9.56
C PRO A 211 -18.82 -0.56 9.29
N ILE A 212 -19.32 -0.59 8.06
CA ILE A 212 -20.60 0.03 7.66
C ILE A 212 -21.70 -1.03 7.48
N ALA A 213 -21.33 -2.29 7.37
CA ALA A 213 -22.22 -3.44 7.33
C ALA A 213 -21.53 -4.64 7.96
N PHE A 214 -22.31 -5.53 8.57
CA PHE A 214 -21.84 -6.79 9.15
C PHE A 214 -22.30 -7.97 8.30
N GLU A 215 -21.62 -9.09 8.46
CA GLU A 215 -22.04 -10.36 7.89
C GLU A 215 -23.24 -10.93 8.64
N LYS A 216 -23.77 -12.06 8.14
CA LYS A 216 -24.86 -12.77 8.80
C LYS A 216 -24.42 -13.29 10.17
N ASP A 217 -25.40 -13.57 11.00
CA ASP A 217 -25.21 -14.19 12.31
C ASP A 217 -24.37 -15.47 12.18
N PHE A 218 -23.37 -15.58 13.06
CA PHE A 218 -22.47 -16.73 13.11
C PHE A 218 -22.95 -17.67 14.21
N SER A 219 -23.16 -18.95 13.86
CA SER A 219 -23.58 -19.98 14.83
C SER A 219 -22.51 -21.06 14.91
N PHE A 220 -22.19 -21.48 16.13
CA PHE A 220 -21.16 -22.48 16.41
C PHE A 220 -21.61 -23.39 17.55
N LEU A 221 -20.93 -24.53 17.69
CA LEU A 221 -21.14 -25.47 18.78
C LEU A 221 -20.02 -25.30 19.82
N ASP A 222 -20.38 -25.17 21.10
CA ASP A 222 -19.39 -25.13 22.18
C ASP A 222 -18.88 -26.52 22.57
N ASN A 223 -17.81 -26.56 23.38
CA ASN A 223 -17.24 -27.81 23.88
C ASN A 223 -18.19 -28.58 24.83
N LYS A 224 -19.29 -27.94 25.28
CA LYS A 224 -20.37 -28.55 26.07
C LYS A 224 -21.53 -28.99 25.19
N SER A 225 -21.37 -28.98 23.87
CA SER A 225 -22.38 -29.37 22.88
C SER A 225 -23.64 -28.49 22.90
N HIS A 226 -23.53 -27.22 23.28
CA HIS A 226 -24.59 -26.23 23.18
C HIS A 226 -24.36 -25.32 21.98
N TYR A 227 -25.43 -25.06 21.23
CA TYR A 227 -25.40 -24.13 20.11
C TYR A 227 -25.49 -22.69 20.60
N HIS A 228 -24.64 -21.84 20.05
CA HIS A 228 -24.66 -20.40 20.28
C HIS A 228 -24.70 -19.66 18.96
N THR A 229 -25.37 -18.51 18.95
CA THR A 229 -25.45 -17.62 17.79
C THR A 229 -25.04 -16.21 18.19
N VAL A 230 -24.05 -15.65 17.52
CA VAL A 230 -23.52 -14.31 17.79
C VAL A 230 -23.69 -13.42 16.57
N ARG A 231 -24.16 -12.19 16.82
CA ARG A 231 -24.43 -11.19 15.79
C ARG A 231 -23.33 -10.14 15.73
N ASN A 232 -23.18 -9.50 14.57
CA ASN A 232 -22.32 -8.31 14.37
C ASN A 232 -20.83 -8.52 14.76
N VAL A 233 -20.29 -9.72 14.57
CA VAL A 233 -18.87 -10.03 14.87
C VAL A 233 -17.97 -9.73 13.67
N SER A 234 -18.38 -10.17 12.48
CA SER A 234 -17.60 -10.07 11.24
C SER A 234 -18.10 -8.92 10.36
N ALA A 235 -17.19 -8.09 9.85
CA ALA A 235 -17.50 -6.97 8.98
C ALA A 235 -17.73 -7.42 7.54
N LYS A 236 -18.80 -6.95 6.91
CA LYS A 236 -19.06 -7.19 5.48
C LYS A 236 -18.42 -6.11 4.62
N ASN A 237 -18.61 -4.84 4.97
CA ASN A 237 -18.10 -3.68 4.24
C ASN A 237 -17.46 -2.68 5.20
N CYS A 238 -16.44 -1.97 4.71
CA CYS A 238 -15.73 -0.91 5.46
C CYS A 238 -15.95 0.45 4.83
N GLY A 239 -16.03 1.48 5.66
CA GLY A 239 -16.12 2.88 5.25
C GLY A 239 -15.36 3.79 6.21
N CYS A 240 -15.14 5.04 5.79
CA CYS A 240 -14.61 6.07 6.67
C CYS A 240 -15.76 6.87 7.26
N VAL A 241 -15.82 6.89 8.59
CA VAL A 241 -16.85 7.56 9.39
C VAL A 241 -16.22 8.37 10.51
#